data_AF-A0A1H9RGS3-F1
#
_entry.id   AF-A0A1H9RGS3-F1
#
_cell.length_a   1.000
_cell.length_b   1.000
_cell.length_c   1.000
_cell.angle_alpha   90.00
_cell.angle_beta   90.00
_cell.angle_gamma   90.00
#
_symmetry.space_group_name_H-M   'P 1'
#
loop_
_entity.id
_entity.type
_entity.pdbx_description
1 polymer ?
#
loop_
_entity_poly.entity_id
_entity_poly.type
_entity_poly.pdbx_seq_one_letter_code
_entity_poly.pdbx_strand_id
1 'polypeptide(L)'
;MTDTKSVTIRIPDAKLEELKDAEYKLCFAKKVNDHYNVVWKSADDYLTENTFSWQPQYRLYGGKIVEGTPRVHVQTRQVPIGLGEEATLDKAGVLSDASTGGPDTGITMYNEYGPIHPGLSAYSTDIDGKTTLTPIYFADKPILGGDHLLLTPVEVVQVWFEQDITTGTVFSDDKTRSVEIDLTTAHSATRSYDGTRWSTPKAGAPGVDVVTILTIAATLTAAVSIVELASKISAKVAEVYSGLKVDVTSPDGWSVTIKYSQRPGITGAELAQTRALSQNPVMNDQLTAYALEAFAQSGVGYTSLMAIPA
;
A
#
# COMPACT_ATOMS: atom_id res chain seq x y z
N MET A 1 13.02 7.06 0.19
CA MET A 1 11.72 6.64 -0.38
C MET A 1 10.78 6.41 0.79
N THR A 2 9.57 6.97 0.79
CA THR A 2 8.55 6.71 1.82
C THR A 2 7.88 5.36 1.55
N ASP A 3 7.99 4.44 2.51
CA ASP A 3 7.44 3.09 2.43
C ASP A 3 5.91 3.14 2.49
N THR A 4 5.25 3.17 1.33
CA THR A 4 3.79 3.27 1.21
C THR A 4 3.18 1.88 1.08
N LYS A 5 2.08 1.63 1.78
CA LYS A 5 1.30 0.39 1.74
C LYS A 5 -0.01 0.62 0.97
N SER A 6 -0.48 -0.39 0.23
CA SER A 6 -1.76 -0.29 -0.48
C SER A 6 -2.53 -1.61 -0.56
N VAL A 7 -3.85 -1.50 -0.53
CA VAL A 7 -4.78 -2.62 -0.73
C VAL A 7 -5.76 -2.25 -1.83
N THR A 8 -5.87 -3.12 -2.83
CA THR A 8 -6.88 -3.01 -3.89
C THR A 8 -7.98 -4.04 -3.67
N ILE A 9 -9.22 -3.57 -3.55
CA ILE A 9 -10.42 -4.41 -3.41
C ILE A 9 -11.20 -4.42 -4.71
N ARG A 10 -11.39 -5.63 -5.26
CA ARG A 10 -12.15 -5.88 -6.49
C ARG A 10 -13.51 -6.47 -6.18
N ILE A 11 -14.54 -5.90 -6.80
CA ILE A 11 -15.94 -6.28 -6.63
C ILE A 11 -16.55 -6.45 -8.03
N PRO A 12 -17.12 -7.62 -8.37
CA PRO A 12 -17.83 -7.81 -9.63
C PRO A 12 -19.04 -6.88 -9.73
N ASP A 13 -19.35 -6.37 -10.93
CA ASP A 13 -20.46 -5.44 -11.18
C ASP A 13 -21.79 -5.92 -10.59
N ALA A 14 -22.14 -7.18 -10.81
CA ALA A 14 -23.37 -7.78 -10.29
C ALA A 14 -23.45 -7.74 -8.75
N LYS A 15 -22.31 -7.77 -8.05
CA LYS A 15 -22.27 -7.65 -6.58
C LYS A 15 -22.14 -6.23 -6.09
N LEU A 16 -21.57 -5.34 -6.90
CA LEU A 16 -21.51 -3.92 -6.59
C LEU A 16 -22.92 -3.33 -6.43
N GLU A 17 -23.84 -3.67 -7.35
CA GLU A 17 -25.24 -3.25 -7.30
C GLU A 17 -25.94 -3.76 -6.03
N GLU A 18 -25.87 -5.08 -5.77
CA GLU A 18 -26.50 -5.69 -4.58
C GLU A 18 -26.01 -5.06 -3.26
N LEU A 19 -24.70 -4.80 -3.14
CA LEU A 19 -24.12 -4.22 -1.93
C LEU A 19 -24.55 -2.76 -1.73
N LYS A 20 -24.63 -1.98 -2.81
CA LYS A 20 -25.05 -0.57 -2.75
C LYS A 20 -26.55 -0.43 -2.47
N ASP A 21 -27.38 -1.24 -3.09
CA ASP A 21 -28.83 -1.26 -2.86
C ASP A 21 -29.17 -1.65 -1.42
N ALA A 22 -28.34 -2.50 -0.82
CA ALA A 22 -28.42 -2.86 0.59
C ALA A 22 -27.57 -1.95 1.49
N GLU A 23 -27.11 -0.79 1.04
CA GLU A 23 -26.41 0.22 1.87
C GLU A 23 -25.16 -0.29 2.62
N TYR A 24 -24.52 -1.35 2.12
CA TYR A 24 -23.26 -1.83 2.67
C TYR A 24 -22.14 -0.86 2.36
N LYS A 25 -21.25 -0.66 3.34
CA LYS A 25 -20.04 0.15 3.20
C LYS A 25 -18.80 -0.72 3.22
N LEU A 26 -17.83 -0.40 2.37
CA LEU A 26 -16.50 -1.03 2.39
C LEU A 26 -15.70 -0.48 3.57
N CYS A 27 -15.30 -1.37 4.48
CA CYS A 27 -14.70 -1.02 5.75
C CYS A 27 -13.28 -1.57 5.87
N PHE A 28 -12.42 -0.77 6.51
CA PHE A 28 -11.03 -1.10 6.81
C PHE A 28 -10.76 -0.85 8.29
N ALA A 29 -10.00 -1.73 8.94
CA ALA A 29 -9.40 -1.54 10.26
C ALA A 29 -7.94 -1.95 10.23
N LYS A 30 -7.08 -1.26 11.00
CA LYS A 30 -5.66 -1.59 11.11
C LYS A 30 -5.39 -2.26 12.45
N LYS A 31 -4.51 -3.27 12.44
CA LYS A 31 -4.19 -4.06 13.62
C LYS A 31 -3.20 -3.30 14.51
N VAL A 32 -3.54 -3.19 15.80
CA VAL A 32 -2.66 -2.64 16.84
C VAL A 32 -2.82 -3.52 18.08
N ASN A 33 -1.70 -3.93 18.69
CA ASN A 33 -1.71 -4.86 19.83
C ASN A 33 -2.44 -6.18 19.53
N ASP A 34 -2.30 -6.71 18.32
CA ASP A 34 -3.00 -7.91 17.84
C ASP A 34 -4.54 -7.81 17.80
N HIS A 35 -5.09 -6.59 17.88
CA HIS A 35 -6.53 -6.34 17.87
C HIS A 35 -6.96 -5.38 16.75
N TYR A 36 -8.20 -5.53 16.32
CA TYR A 36 -8.94 -4.56 15.52
C TYR A 36 -10.08 -4.04 16.36
N ASN A 37 -10.09 -2.75 16.68
CA ASN A 37 -11.17 -2.19 17.49
C ASN A 37 -11.63 -0.80 17.07
N VAL A 38 -11.11 -0.26 15.96
CA VAL A 38 -11.59 0.99 15.37
C VAL A 38 -11.73 0.83 13.86
N VAL A 39 -12.88 1.27 13.33
CA VAL A 39 -13.09 1.38 11.88
C VAL A 39 -12.22 2.52 11.37
N TRP A 40 -11.11 2.18 10.75
CA TRP A 40 -10.18 3.16 10.20
C TRP A 40 -10.79 3.94 9.03
N LYS A 41 -11.53 3.24 8.17
CA LYS A 41 -12.29 3.81 7.07
C LYS A 41 -13.58 3.04 6.82
N SER A 42 -14.65 3.77 6.52
CA SER A 42 -15.91 3.25 5.99
C SER A 42 -16.30 4.10 4.77
N ALA A 43 -16.41 3.47 3.61
CA ALA A 43 -16.70 4.11 2.32
C ALA A 43 -17.99 3.57 1.71
N ASP A 44 -18.84 4.44 1.19
CA ASP A 44 -20.10 4.13 0.50
C ASP A 44 -20.01 4.36 -1.03
N ASP A 45 -19.03 5.14 -1.46
CA ASP A 45 -18.72 5.50 -2.84
C ASP A 45 -17.77 4.52 -3.57
N TYR A 46 -17.61 3.30 -3.03
CA TYR A 46 -16.78 2.28 -3.66
C TYR A 46 -17.27 1.85 -5.05
N LEU A 47 -16.31 1.50 -5.90
CA LEU A 47 -16.46 1.08 -7.30
C LEU A 47 -16.10 -0.41 -7.45
N THR A 48 -15.90 -0.85 -8.69
CA THR A 48 -15.48 -2.22 -9.01
C THR A 48 -14.03 -2.49 -8.62
N GLU A 49 -13.17 -1.46 -8.66
CA GLU A 49 -11.79 -1.51 -8.19
C GLU A 49 -11.53 -0.33 -7.26
N ASN A 50 -11.12 -0.63 -6.02
CA ASN A 50 -10.98 0.36 -4.95
C ASN A 50 -9.59 0.25 -4.35
N THR A 51 -8.80 1.32 -4.40
CA THR A 51 -7.47 1.32 -3.80
C THR A 51 -7.46 2.19 -2.56
N PHE A 52 -7.15 1.56 -1.43
CA PHE A 52 -6.91 2.21 -0.15
C PHE A 52 -5.40 2.12 0.16
N SER A 53 -4.77 3.24 0.53
CA SER A 53 -3.33 3.27 0.78
C SER A 53 -2.96 4.12 1.98
N TRP A 54 -1.80 3.86 2.55
CA TRP A 54 -1.32 4.58 3.73
C TRP A 54 0.20 4.56 3.83
N GLN A 55 0.73 5.46 4.65
CA GLN A 55 2.11 5.42 5.11
C GLN A 55 2.12 5.03 6.60
N PRO A 56 3.12 4.27 7.08
CA PRO A 56 3.30 3.96 8.51
C PRO A 56 3.69 5.20 9.35
N GLN A 57 2.87 6.23 9.29
CA GLN A 57 3.02 7.50 10.01
C GLN A 57 1.87 7.63 11.00
N TYR A 58 2.22 7.67 12.29
CA TYR A 58 1.27 7.62 13.37
C TYR A 58 1.16 8.95 14.09
N ARG A 59 -0.01 9.19 14.68
CA ARG A 59 -0.17 10.19 15.73
C ARG A 59 -0.77 9.57 16.99
N LEU A 60 -0.09 9.78 18.12
CA LEU A 60 -0.59 9.41 19.43
C LEU A 60 -1.63 10.40 19.92
N TYR A 61 -2.65 9.89 20.59
CA TYR A 61 -3.64 10.71 21.26
C TYR A 61 -4.17 10.05 22.54
N GLY A 62 -4.73 10.88 23.43
CA GLY A 62 -5.63 10.46 24.50
C GLY A 62 -7.07 10.85 24.16
N GLY A 63 -8.02 9.95 24.44
CA GLY A 63 -9.42 10.18 24.10
C GLY A 63 -10.41 9.49 25.03
N LYS A 64 -11.67 9.56 24.63
CA LYS A 64 -12.82 8.86 25.24
C LYS A 64 -13.78 8.41 24.14
N ILE A 65 -14.76 7.59 24.51
CA ILE A 65 -15.92 7.30 23.65
C ILE A 65 -16.92 8.45 23.77
N VAL A 66 -17.53 8.85 22.65
CA VAL A 66 -18.64 9.83 22.65
C VAL A 66 -19.84 9.23 23.40
N GLU A 67 -20.44 9.96 24.33
CA GLU A 67 -21.62 9.47 25.04
C GLU A 67 -22.76 9.13 24.06
N GLY A 68 -23.32 7.93 24.20
CA GLY A 68 -24.41 7.44 23.35
C GLY A 68 -24.01 6.99 21.94
N THR A 69 -22.72 7.06 21.55
CA THR A 69 -22.25 6.49 20.28
C THR A 69 -20.91 5.78 20.45
N PRO A 70 -20.69 4.61 19.83
CA PRO A 70 -19.41 3.92 19.90
C PRO A 70 -18.39 4.61 18.99
N ARG A 71 -18.12 5.92 19.14
CA ARG A 71 -17.14 6.65 18.30
C ARG A 71 -16.02 7.22 19.15
N VAL A 72 -14.81 7.16 18.61
CA VAL A 72 -13.63 7.78 19.23
C VAL A 72 -13.80 9.30 19.24
N HIS A 73 -13.68 9.90 20.42
CA HIS A 73 -13.50 11.32 20.61
C HIS A 73 -12.08 11.59 21.10
N VAL A 74 -11.25 12.10 20.20
CA VAL A 74 -9.90 12.56 20.53
C VAL A 74 -9.99 13.81 21.39
N GLN A 75 -9.38 13.79 22.59
CA GLN A 75 -9.45 14.89 23.55
C GLN A 75 -8.14 15.67 23.67
N THR A 76 -7.00 15.01 23.46
CA THR A 76 -5.70 15.66 23.48
C THR A 76 -5.36 16.24 22.11
N ARG A 77 -4.32 17.08 22.06
CA ARG A 77 -3.60 17.28 20.79
C ARG A 77 -3.06 15.93 20.30
N GLN A 78 -2.98 15.77 18.97
CA GLN A 78 -2.38 14.58 18.35
C GLN A 78 -0.90 14.84 18.05
N VAL A 79 -0.02 14.00 18.58
CA VAL A 79 1.44 14.14 18.48
C VAL A 79 1.99 13.16 17.45
N PRO A 80 2.75 13.60 16.42
CA PRO A 80 3.48 12.69 15.54
C PRO A 80 4.40 11.78 16.34
N ILE A 81 4.35 10.49 16.08
CA ILE A 81 5.16 9.49 16.79
C ILE A 81 5.45 8.30 15.88
N GLY A 82 6.59 7.64 16.10
CA GLY A 82 7.06 6.47 15.39
C GLY A 82 7.39 5.30 16.32
N LEU A 83 7.73 4.16 15.73
CA LEU A 83 8.20 3.00 16.48
C LEU A 83 9.52 3.32 17.22
N GLY A 84 9.69 2.80 18.44
CA GLY A 84 10.83 3.12 19.31
C GLY A 84 10.67 4.43 20.11
N GLU A 85 9.58 5.17 19.87
CA GLU A 85 9.33 6.44 20.54
C GLU A 85 8.30 6.32 21.66
N GLU A 86 8.36 7.30 22.56
CA GLU A 86 7.49 7.44 23.70
C GLU A 86 7.04 8.90 23.88
N ALA A 87 5.90 9.11 24.53
CA ALA A 87 5.43 10.44 24.92
C ALA A 87 4.69 10.37 26.25
N THR A 88 4.69 11.48 26.99
CA THR A 88 4.04 11.59 28.30
C THR A 88 2.85 12.53 28.22
N LEU A 89 1.69 12.08 28.68
CA LEU A 89 0.55 12.95 28.97
C LEU A 89 0.71 13.49 30.39
N ASP A 90 1.01 14.78 30.50
CA ASP A 90 1.29 15.39 31.79
C ASP A 90 0.03 15.59 32.65
N LYS A 91 0.22 16.04 33.90
CA LYS A 91 -0.85 16.34 34.85
C LYS A 91 -1.85 17.41 34.38
N ALA A 92 -1.50 18.21 33.38
CA ALA A 92 -2.36 19.22 32.78
C ALA A 92 -3.14 18.69 31.57
N GLY A 93 -2.94 17.43 31.18
CA GLY A 93 -3.57 16.83 30.00
C GLY A 93 -2.89 17.23 28.69
N VAL A 94 -1.65 17.71 28.75
CA VAL A 94 -0.85 18.05 27.56
C VAL A 94 0.05 16.86 27.24
N LEU A 95 -0.18 16.28 26.05
CA LEU A 95 0.70 15.24 25.52
C LEU A 95 2.03 15.90 25.12
N SER A 96 3.17 15.39 25.57
CA SER A 96 4.50 15.89 25.19
C SER A 96 4.81 15.58 23.73
N ASP A 97 5.85 16.22 23.17
CA ASP A 97 6.41 15.73 21.91
C ASP A 97 7.04 14.35 22.11
N ALA A 98 7.20 13.60 21.03
CA ALA A 98 7.80 12.27 21.06
C ALA A 98 9.30 12.36 21.42
N SER A 99 9.76 11.40 22.21
CA SER A 99 11.18 11.17 22.51
C SER A 99 11.54 9.72 22.25
N THR A 100 12.80 9.46 21.94
CA THR A 100 13.32 8.08 21.82
C THR A 100 13.48 7.45 23.21
N GLY A 101 13.18 6.16 23.35
CA GLY A 101 13.32 5.46 24.63
C GLY A 101 12.41 4.25 24.78
N GLY A 102 11.39 4.15 23.93
CA GLY A 102 10.47 3.01 23.89
C GLY A 102 11.05 1.79 23.16
N PRO A 103 10.34 0.64 23.20
CA PRO A 103 10.71 -0.54 22.43
C PRO A 103 10.66 -0.32 20.91
N ASP A 104 11.65 -0.85 20.18
CA ASP A 104 11.79 -0.67 18.71
C ASP A 104 10.56 -1.07 17.88
N THR A 105 9.69 -1.93 18.43
CA THR A 105 8.49 -2.44 17.76
C THR A 105 7.20 -1.75 18.21
N GLY A 106 7.29 -0.69 19.01
CA GLY A 106 6.10 -0.06 19.56
C GLY A 106 6.24 1.43 19.86
N ILE A 107 5.11 1.99 20.28
CA ILE A 107 4.90 3.39 20.66
C ILE A 107 4.41 3.38 22.10
N THR A 108 5.08 4.09 23.00
CA THR A 108 4.70 4.12 24.43
C THR A 108 4.03 5.43 24.81
N MET A 109 2.90 5.35 25.51
CA MET A 109 2.29 6.51 26.17
C MET A 109 2.40 6.34 27.68
N TYR A 110 3.11 7.25 28.35
CA TYR A 110 3.05 7.41 29.80
C TYR A 110 1.94 8.37 30.17
N ASN A 111 1.24 8.11 31.26
CA ASN A 111 0.12 8.93 31.69
C ASN A 111 0.31 9.43 33.11
N GLU A 112 0.38 10.75 33.28
CA GLU A 112 0.39 11.41 34.59
C GLU A 112 -0.92 12.17 34.87
N TYR A 113 -1.81 12.28 33.89
CA TYR A 113 -3.04 13.08 33.98
C TYR A 113 -4.07 12.46 34.93
N GLY A 114 -4.51 11.25 34.62
CA GLY A 114 -5.69 10.62 35.19
C GLY A 114 -6.28 9.62 34.19
N PRO A 115 -7.45 9.01 34.47
CA PRO A 115 -8.03 8.01 33.59
C PRO A 115 -8.22 8.54 32.16
N ILE A 116 -7.56 7.91 31.19
CA ILE A 116 -7.70 8.25 29.77
C ILE A 116 -7.46 7.02 28.89
N HIS A 117 -8.07 6.97 27.71
CA HIS A 117 -7.84 5.92 26.73
C HIS A 117 -6.80 6.38 25.70
N PRO A 118 -5.59 5.79 25.68
CA PRO A 118 -4.63 6.02 24.61
C PRO A 118 -5.14 5.47 23.28
N GLY A 119 -4.71 6.07 22.19
CA GLY A 119 -4.99 5.55 20.86
C GLY A 119 -4.01 6.06 19.81
N LEU A 120 -4.08 5.45 18.62
CA LEU A 120 -3.31 5.87 17.45
C LEU A 120 -4.24 6.31 16.34
N SER A 121 -3.86 7.37 15.65
CA SER A 121 -4.38 7.75 14.35
C SER A 121 -3.30 7.49 13.28
N ALA A 122 -3.73 7.22 12.06
CA ALA A 122 -2.83 7.11 10.92
C ALA A 122 -3.38 7.85 9.70
N TYR A 123 -2.47 8.30 8.84
CA TYR A 123 -2.82 8.87 7.56
C TYR A 123 -3.16 7.78 6.56
N SER A 124 -4.27 7.94 5.85
CA SER A 124 -4.62 7.09 4.72
C SER A 124 -5.11 7.94 3.55
N THR A 125 -4.74 7.53 2.34
CA THR A 125 -5.39 7.95 1.10
C THR A 125 -6.48 6.96 0.78
N ASP A 126 -7.70 7.48 0.81
CA ASP A 126 -8.91 6.72 0.64
C ASP A 126 -9.22 6.44 -0.84
N ILE A 127 -10.28 5.66 -1.10
CA ILE A 127 -10.71 5.23 -2.42
C ILE A 127 -11.13 6.40 -3.33
N ASP A 128 -11.51 7.53 -2.74
CA ASP A 128 -11.80 8.81 -3.41
C ASP A 128 -10.53 9.61 -3.74
N GLY A 129 -9.34 9.10 -3.36
CA GLY A 129 -8.05 9.76 -3.49
C GLY A 129 -7.77 10.80 -2.41
N LYS A 130 -8.65 10.99 -1.42
CA LYS A 130 -8.49 11.97 -0.36
C LYS A 130 -7.63 11.41 0.76
N THR A 131 -6.63 12.19 1.16
CA THR A 131 -5.81 11.86 2.33
C THR A 131 -6.46 12.40 3.60
N THR A 132 -6.66 11.54 4.60
CA THR A 132 -7.25 11.89 5.89
C THR A 132 -6.45 11.29 7.04
N LEU A 133 -6.54 11.91 8.22
CA LEU A 133 -5.99 11.40 9.48
C LEU A 133 -7.16 10.93 10.33
N THR A 134 -7.23 9.64 10.59
CA THR A 134 -8.34 9.04 11.35
C THR A 134 -7.83 8.04 12.39
N PRO A 135 -8.55 7.85 13.50
CA PRO A 135 -8.20 6.84 14.50
C PRO A 135 -8.15 5.43 13.90
N ILE A 136 -7.11 4.67 14.26
CA ILE A 136 -6.90 3.25 13.91
C ILE A 136 -7.02 2.31 15.11
N TYR A 137 -6.86 2.84 16.32
CA TYR A 137 -6.90 2.08 17.55
C TYR A 137 -7.32 2.98 18.71
N PHE A 138 -8.02 2.39 19.67
CA PHE A 138 -8.45 3.03 20.91
C PHE A 138 -8.34 2.00 22.04
N ALA A 139 -7.65 2.29 23.15
CA ALA A 139 -7.52 1.31 24.22
C ALA A 139 -8.90 0.99 24.84
N ASP A 140 -9.24 -0.29 25.02
CA ASP A 140 -10.55 -0.67 25.57
C ASP A 140 -10.76 -0.21 27.01
N LYS A 141 -9.67 -0.17 27.79
CA LYS A 141 -9.65 0.31 29.18
C LYS A 141 -8.81 1.58 29.28
N PRO A 142 -9.24 2.56 30.10
CA PRO A 142 -8.40 3.71 30.37
C PRO A 142 -7.17 3.27 31.19
N ILE A 143 -6.02 3.86 30.91
CA ILE A 143 -4.87 3.77 31.82
C ILE A 143 -4.99 4.85 32.90
N LEU A 144 -4.54 4.54 34.12
CA LEU A 144 -4.61 5.47 35.25
C LEU A 144 -3.37 6.36 35.29
N GLY A 145 -3.42 7.41 36.13
CA GLY A 145 -2.24 8.24 36.37
C GLY A 145 -1.14 7.42 37.06
N GLY A 146 0.08 7.49 36.52
CA GLY A 146 1.23 6.67 36.89
C GLY A 146 1.43 5.43 36.02
N ASP A 147 0.46 5.06 35.19
CA ASP A 147 0.55 3.91 34.28
C ASP A 147 1.10 4.31 32.90
N HIS A 148 1.40 3.30 32.09
CA HIS A 148 1.75 3.44 30.68
C HIS A 148 1.07 2.37 29.83
N LEU A 149 0.99 2.62 28.52
CA LEU A 149 0.55 1.64 27.54
C LEU A 149 1.53 1.57 26.36
N LEU A 150 1.93 0.35 26.01
CA LEU A 150 2.65 0.05 24.79
C LEU A 150 1.64 -0.24 23.67
N LEU A 151 1.82 0.43 22.53
CA LEU A 151 1.02 0.29 21.32
C LEU A 151 1.91 -0.29 20.22
N THR A 152 1.52 -1.42 19.64
CA THR A 152 2.29 -2.16 18.63
C THR A 152 1.50 -2.22 17.32
N PRO A 153 1.51 -1.13 16.51
CA PRO A 153 0.88 -1.18 15.21
C PRO A 153 1.65 -2.09 14.26
N VAL A 154 0.94 -2.91 13.50
CA VAL A 154 1.52 -3.75 12.44
C VAL A 154 0.87 -3.43 11.11
N GLU A 155 1.54 -3.73 9.99
CA GLU A 155 1.03 -3.47 8.65
C GLU A 155 0.04 -4.53 8.18
N VAL A 156 -0.92 -4.85 9.06
CA VAL A 156 -2.01 -5.80 8.80
C VAL A 156 -3.33 -5.08 8.89
N VAL A 157 -4.20 -5.26 7.89
CA VAL A 157 -5.54 -4.67 7.85
C VAL A 157 -6.61 -5.73 7.73
N GLN A 158 -7.74 -5.49 8.39
CA GLN A 158 -8.98 -6.25 8.21
C GLN A 158 -9.89 -5.47 7.26
N VAL A 159 -10.48 -6.17 6.28
CA VAL A 159 -11.42 -5.60 5.31
C VAL A 159 -12.74 -6.36 5.33
N TRP A 160 -13.86 -5.65 5.34
CA TRP A 160 -15.20 -6.24 5.34
C TRP A 160 -16.26 -5.28 4.79
N PHE A 161 -17.49 -5.76 4.66
CA PHE A 161 -18.66 -4.94 4.33
C PHE A 161 -19.64 -4.89 5.50
N GLU A 162 -20.16 -3.71 5.85
CA GLU A 162 -21.13 -3.54 6.94
C GLU A 162 -22.04 -2.34 6.68
N GLN A 163 -23.30 -2.43 7.12
CA GLN A 163 -24.30 -1.35 7.06
C GLN A 163 -24.19 -0.45 8.30
N ASP A 164 -24.73 0.77 8.24
CA ASP A 164 -24.88 1.68 9.39
C ASP A 164 -23.60 2.01 10.19
N ILE A 165 -22.44 1.78 9.58
CA ILE A 165 -21.14 2.01 10.21
C ILE A 165 -20.48 3.28 9.67
N THR A 166 -19.61 3.88 10.48
CA THR A 166 -18.87 5.09 10.11
C THR A 166 -17.42 5.02 10.56
N THR A 167 -16.53 5.72 9.88
CA THR A 167 -15.12 5.87 10.27
C THR A 167 -15.00 6.35 11.73
N GLY A 168 -14.06 5.80 12.49
CA GLY A 168 -13.84 6.10 13.92
C GLY A 168 -14.79 5.38 14.88
N THR A 169 -15.64 4.49 14.38
CA THR A 169 -16.48 3.62 15.22
C THR A 169 -15.62 2.60 15.95
N VAL A 170 -15.76 2.50 17.26
CA VAL A 170 -15.16 1.48 18.13
C VAL A 170 -16.01 0.22 18.07
N PHE A 171 -15.39 -0.95 17.99
CA PHE A 171 -16.07 -2.23 17.99
C PHE A 171 -15.28 -3.30 18.75
N SER A 172 -15.98 -4.27 19.34
CA SER A 172 -15.40 -5.38 20.13
C SER A 172 -15.49 -6.74 19.45
N ASP A 173 -16.34 -6.85 18.42
CA ASP A 173 -16.74 -8.14 17.88
C ASP A 173 -15.99 -8.45 16.59
N ASP A 174 -15.66 -9.73 16.41
CA ASP A 174 -15.09 -10.22 15.16
C ASP A 174 -16.04 -9.93 14.00
N LYS A 175 -15.49 -9.28 12.97
CA LYS A 175 -16.26 -8.96 11.76
C LYS A 175 -16.47 -10.22 10.95
N THR A 176 -17.74 -10.58 10.76
CA THR A 176 -18.12 -11.71 9.92
C THR A 176 -17.76 -11.46 8.46
N ARG A 177 -17.37 -12.51 7.73
CA ARG A 177 -16.99 -12.42 6.31
C ARG A 177 -15.95 -11.31 6.05
N SER A 178 -15.01 -11.16 6.96
CA SER A 178 -13.85 -10.28 6.79
C SER A 178 -12.68 -11.02 6.12
N VAL A 179 -11.70 -10.27 5.65
CA VAL A 179 -10.39 -10.79 5.22
C VAL A 179 -9.28 -10.02 5.94
N GLU A 180 -8.32 -10.76 6.46
CA GLU A 180 -7.06 -10.20 6.96
C GLU A 180 -6.04 -10.11 5.80
N ILE A 181 -5.37 -8.97 5.69
CA ILE A 181 -4.37 -8.69 4.65
C ILE A 181 -3.09 -8.21 5.35
N ASP A 182 -2.08 -9.07 5.36
CA ASP A 182 -0.77 -8.79 5.94
C ASP A 182 0.18 -8.18 4.89
N LEU A 183 0.60 -6.94 5.14
CA LEU A 183 1.57 -6.17 4.38
C LEU A 183 2.83 -5.85 5.22
N THR A 184 3.11 -6.62 6.27
CA THR A 184 4.31 -6.47 7.10
C THR A 184 5.58 -6.58 6.25
N THR A 185 5.61 -7.52 5.30
CA THR A 185 6.75 -7.74 4.38
C THR A 185 6.46 -7.34 2.93
N ALA A 186 5.25 -6.86 2.63
CA ALA A 186 4.81 -6.50 1.28
C ALA A 186 4.42 -5.01 1.20
N HIS A 187 4.43 -4.42 0.01
CA HIS A 187 3.96 -3.04 -0.17
C HIS A 187 2.52 -2.97 -0.65
N SER A 188 2.02 -4.02 -1.30
CA SER A 188 0.65 -4.01 -1.81
C SER A 188 0.03 -5.40 -1.85
N ALA A 189 -1.31 -5.43 -1.84
CA ALA A 189 -2.08 -6.64 -2.06
C ALA A 189 -3.39 -6.34 -2.78
N THR A 190 -3.91 -7.33 -3.51
CA THR A 190 -5.26 -7.30 -4.09
C THR A 190 -6.12 -8.39 -3.47
N ARG A 191 -7.39 -8.08 -3.23
CA ARG A 191 -8.43 -9.05 -2.84
C ARG A 191 -9.67 -8.86 -3.69
N SER A 192 -10.31 -9.97 -4.04
CA SER A 192 -11.61 -10.00 -4.72
C SER A 192 -12.68 -10.48 -3.77
N TYR A 193 -13.84 -9.82 -3.77
CA TYR A 193 -15.02 -10.22 -3.00
C TYR A 193 -16.16 -10.63 -3.94
N ASP A 194 -16.69 -11.84 -3.77
CA ASP A 194 -17.77 -12.38 -4.61
C ASP A 194 -19.18 -12.19 -4.02
N GLY A 195 -19.31 -11.39 -2.95
CA GLY A 195 -20.55 -11.23 -2.19
C GLY A 195 -20.67 -12.18 -0.99
N THR A 196 -19.85 -13.22 -0.92
CA THR A 196 -19.87 -14.21 0.16
C THR A 196 -18.49 -14.58 0.70
N ARG A 197 -17.47 -14.55 -0.16
CA ARG A 197 -16.11 -14.98 0.15
C ARG A 197 -15.09 -14.03 -0.44
N TRP A 198 -13.97 -13.96 0.26
CA TRP A 198 -12.77 -13.30 -0.20
C TRP A 198 -11.87 -14.29 -0.92
N SER A 199 -11.24 -13.82 -1.99
CA SER A 199 -10.20 -14.55 -2.68
C SER A 199 -9.03 -13.62 -2.97
N THR A 200 -7.83 -14.19 -3.02
CA THR A 200 -6.71 -13.53 -3.67
C THR A 200 -6.88 -13.78 -5.16
N PRO A 201 -7.10 -12.75 -6.00
CA PRO A 201 -7.10 -12.96 -7.44
C PRO A 201 -5.78 -13.62 -7.79
N LYS A 202 -5.83 -14.75 -8.52
CA LYS A 202 -4.63 -15.26 -9.16
C LYS A 202 -4.06 -14.12 -9.99
N ALA A 203 -2.74 -13.87 -9.93
CA ALA A 203 -2.09 -12.96 -10.85
C ALA A 203 -2.50 -13.36 -12.28
N GLY A 204 -3.40 -12.59 -12.87
CA GLY A 204 -4.15 -12.98 -14.04
C GLY A 204 -4.66 -11.70 -14.68
N ALA A 205 -4.26 -11.50 -15.93
CA ALA A 205 -4.64 -10.37 -16.76
C ALA A 205 -6.16 -10.10 -16.66
N PRO A 206 -6.60 -8.84 -16.74
CA PRO A 206 -8.02 -8.53 -16.63
C PRO A 206 -8.76 -9.07 -17.85
N GLY A 207 -9.58 -10.11 -17.61
CA GLY A 207 -10.80 -10.45 -18.36
C GLY A 207 -10.64 -11.08 -19.74
N VAL A 208 -10.62 -12.42 -19.85
CA VAL A 208 -11.20 -13.17 -20.99
C VAL A 208 -11.62 -14.58 -20.51
N ASP A 209 -12.78 -15.01 -21.01
CA ASP A 209 -13.40 -16.34 -20.91
C ASP A 209 -12.42 -17.53 -21.05
N VAL A 210 -12.45 -18.42 -20.05
CA VAL A 210 -11.44 -19.46 -19.76
C VAL A 210 -11.44 -20.60 -20.80
N VAL A 211 -12.43 -20.69 -21.69
CA VAL A 211 -12.53 -21.77 -22.69
C VAL A 211 -11.96 -21.38 -24.07
N THR A 212 -11.74 -20.09 -24.35
CA THR A 212 -11.24 -19.62 -25.67
C THR A 212 -9.71 -19.42 -25.70
N ILE A 213 -9.07 -19.11 -24.57
CA ILE A 213 -7.62 -18.84 -24.49
C ILE A 213 -6.77 -20.11 -24.59
N LEU A 214 -7.32 -21.26 -24.20
CA LEU A 214 -6.58 -22.52 -24.11
C LEU A 214 -6.24 -23.19 -25.45
N THR A 215 -6.63 -22.64 -26.61
CA THR A 215 -6.52 -23.38 -27.88
C THR A 215 -5.75 -22.67 -29.04
N ILE A 216 -5.35 -21.39 -28.97
CA ILE A 216 -4.82 -20.71 -30.19
C ILE A 216 -3.43 -20.02 -30.10
N ALA A 217 -2.87 -19.64 -28.95
CA ALA A 217 -1.63 -18.81 -28.96
C ALA A 217 -0.34 -19.52 -28.50
N ALA A 218 -0.28 -20.85 -28.54
CA ALA A 218 0.92 -21.60 -28.14
C ALA A 218 2.05 -21.62 -29.18
N THR A 219 1.92 -20.96 -30.35
CA THR A 219 2.92 -21.10 -31.44
C THR A 219 3.23 -19.85 -32.27
N LEU A 220 2.76 -18.64 -31.94
CA LEU A 220 3.12 -17.41 -32.71
C LEU A 220 3.56 -16.17 -31.91
N THR A 221 3.61 -16.19 -30.58
CA THR A 221 3.70 -14.95 -29.75
C THR A 221 5.04 -14.70 -29.05
N ALA A 222 6.15 -15.28 -29.49
CA ALA A 222 7.47 -14.90 -28.96
C ALA A 222 8.03 -13.65 -29.65
N ALA A 223 7.82 -13.48 -30.96
CA ALA A 223 8.44 -12.39 -31.72
C ALA A 223 7.69 -11.05 -31.60
N VAL A 224 6.36 -11.07 -31.53
CA VAL A 224 5.52 -9.85 -31.53
C VAL A 224 5.60 -9.11 -30.19
N SER A 225 5.71 -9.82 -29.07
CA SER A 225 5.81 -9.25 -27.72
C SER A 225 7.16 -8.59 -27.44
N ILE A 226 8.26 -9.13 -27.98
CA ILE A 226 9.61 -8.57 -27.81
C ILE A 226 9.79 -7.27 -28.60
N VAL A 227 9.27 -7.19 -29.83
CA VAL A 227 9.41 -5.97 -30.66
C VAL A 227 8.63 -4.81 -30.03
N GLU A 228 7.43 -5.06 -29.52
CA GLU A 228 6.63 -4.04 -28.84
C GLU A 228 7.29 -3.58 -27.54
N LEU A 229 7.81 -4.51 -26.74
CA LEU A 229 8.58 -4.23 -25.53
C LEU A 229 9.84 -3.40 -25.84
N ALA A 230 10.62 -3.82 -26.84
CA ALA A 230 11.84 -3.11 -27.26
C ALA A 230 11.53 -1.68 -27.70
N SER A 231 10.40 -1.47 -28.38
CA SER A 231 9.92 -0.14 -28.78
C SER A 231 9.58 0.74 -27.57
N LYS A 232 8.83 0.20 -26.59
CA LYS A 232 8.45 0.93 -25.36
C LYS A 232 9.65 1.31 -24.50
N ILE A 233 10.58 0.38 -24.29
CA ILE A 233 11.82 0.65 -23.56
C ILE A 233 12.65 1.71 -24.29
N SER A 234 12.82 1.56 -25.62
CA SER A 234 13.59 2.51 -26.43
C SER A 234 12.99 3.92 -26.41
N ALA A 235 11.67 4.05 -26.45
CA ALA A 235 10.98 5.34 -26.39
C ALA A 235 11.21 6.04 -25.04
N LYS A 236 11.06 5.31 -23.93
CA LYS A 236 11.27 5.85 -22.58
C LYS A 236 12.73 6.21 -22.31
N VAL A 237 13.68 5.38 -22.75
CA VAL A 237 15.10 5.69 -22.63
C VAL A 237 15.49 6.88 -23.49
N ALA A 238 14.93 7.03 -24.70
CA ALA A 238 15.20 8.18 -25.55
C ALA A 238 14.65 9.50 -24.97
N GLU A 239 13.54 9.45 -24.22
CA GLU A 239 12.95 10.60 -23.51
C GLU A 239 13.88 11.11 -22.40
N VAL A 240 14.53 10.20 -21.67
CA VAL A 240 15.38 10.54 -20.51
C VAL A 240 16.86 10.70 -20.89
N TYR A 241 17.35 9.91 -21.86
CA TYR A 241 18.75 9.78 -22.23
C TYR A 241 18.95 9.73 -23.76
N SER A 242 18.87 10.88 -24.40
CA SER A 242 18.91 11.02 -25.87
C SER A 242 20.18 10.48 -26.57
N GLY A 243 21.30 10.33 -25.83
CA GLY A 243 22.58 9.83 -26.33
C GLY A 243 22.77 8.30 -26.31
N LEU A 244 21.81 7.55 -25.75
CA LEU A 244 21.89 6.10 -25.61
C LEU A 244 21.12 5.34 -26.71
N LYS A 245 21.70 4.23 -27.15
CA LYS A 245 21.07 3.20 -27.98
C LYS A 245 20.79 1.99 -27.09
N VAL A 246 19.59 1.42 -27.20
CA VAL A 246 19.19 0.22 -26.46
C VAL A 246 18.84 -0.88 -27.46
N ASP A 247 19.41 -2.06 -27.25
CA ASP A 247 19.13 -3.28 -28.00
C ASP A 247 18.59 -4.31 -27.00
N VAL A 248 17.40 -4.85 -27.27
CA VAL A 248 16.72 -5.82 -26.39
C VAL A 248 16.69 -7.17 -27.09
N THR A 249 17.14 -8.22 -26.39
CA THR A 249 17.16 -9.59 -26.91
C THR A 249 16.55 -10.55 -25.90
N SER A 250 15.88 -11.59 -26.38
CA SER A 250 15.37 -12.68 -25.54
C SER A 250 15.74 -14.02 -26.17
N PRO A 251 16.88 -14.60 -25.79
CA PRO A 251 17.44 -15.77 -26.49
C PRO A 251 16.60 -17.04 -26.32
N ASP A 252 15.83 -17.17 -25.23
CA ASP A 252 15.00 -18.34 -24.92
C ASP A 252 13.50 -18.00 -24.76
N GLY A 253 13.11 -16.73 -24.96
CA GLY A 253 11.73 -16.25 -24.80
C GLY A 253 11.29 -16.03 -23.34
N TRP A 254 12.11 -16.41 -22.36
CA TRP A 254 11.79 -16.35 -20.92
C TRP A 254 12.79 -15.52 -20.12
N SER A 255 13.93 -15.19 -20.73
CA SER A 255 14.95 -14.27 -20.24
C SER A 255 15.03 -13.06 -21.17
N VAL A 256 15.12 -11.85 -20.61
CA VAL A 256 15.32 -10.63 -21.39
C VAL A 256 16.64 -9.99 -21.03
N THR A 257 17.46 -9.80 -22.05
CA THR A 257 18.74 -9.11 -21.96
C THR A 257 18.63 -7.75 -22.62
N ILE A 258 18.85 -6.70 -21.82
CA ILE A 258 18.88 -5.31 -22.29
C ILE A 258 20.34 -4.89 -22.41
N LYS A 259 20.78 -4.63 -23.63
CA LYS A 259 22.10 -4.07 -23.92
C LYS A 259 21.96 -2.60 -24.23
N TYR A 260 22.69 -1.75 -23.54
CA TYR A 260 22.74 -0.32 -23.84
C TYR A 260 24.14 0.08 -24.30
N SER A 261 24.20 0.95 -25.31
CA SER A 261 25.43 1.43 -25.94
C SER A 261 25.29 2.91 -26.34
N GLN A 262 26.38 3.55 -26.75
CA GLN A 262 26.36 4.94 -27.22
C GLN A 262 25.84 5.03 -28.65
N ARG A 263 25.02 6.05 -28.94
CA ARG A 263 24.62 6.34 -30.32
C ARG A 263 25.83 6.84 -31.14
N PRO A 264 25.96 6.42 -32.41
CA PRO A 264 27.00 6.95 -33.30
C PRO A 264 26.83 8.45 -33.55
N GLY A 265 27.92 9.21 -33.59
CA GLY A 265 27.93 10.62 -34.03
C GLY A 265 27.55 11.67 -32.97
N ILE A 266 27.49 11.31 -31.69
CA ILE A 266 27.26 12.26 -30.59
C ILE A 266 28.48 13.18 -30.35
N THR A 267 28.24 14.39 -29.86
CA THR A 267 29.31 15.38 -29.62
C THR A 267 30.22 14.97 -28.45
N GLY A 268 31.44 15.54 -28.37
CA GLY A 268 32.41 15.18 -27.33
C GLY A 268 31.91 15.38 -25.88
N ALA A 269 31.07 16.37 -25.63
CA ALA A 269 30.47 16.63 -24.32
C ALA A 269 29.37 15.60 -23.98
N GLU A 270 28.52 15.27 -24.95
CA GLU A 270 27.48 14.23 -24.81
C GLU A 270 28.10 12.85 -24.61
N LEU A 271 29.26 12.58 -25.24
CA LEU A 271 30.02 11.35 -25.06
C LEU A 271 30.52 11.20 -23.61
N ALA A 272 31.06 12.28 -23.02
CA ALA A 272 31.55 12.27 -21.64
C ALA A 272 30.42 12.08 -20.63
N GLN A 273 29.29 12.76 -20.84
CA GLN A 273 28.09 12.62 -20.01
C GLN A 273 27.46 11.23 -20.12
N THR A 274 27.39 10.67 -21.33
CA THR A 274 26.85 9.32 -21.57
C THR A 274 27.74 8.24 -20.95
N ARG A 275 29.08 8.42 -20.98
CA ARG A 275 30.01 7.51 -20.29
C ARG A 275 29.85 7.53 -18.77
N ALA A 276 29.74 8.73 -18.17
CA ALA A 276 29.53 8.86 -16.73
C ALA A 276 28.21 8.22 -16.27
N LEU A 277 27.15 8.33 -17.09
CA LEU A 277 25.86 7.70 -16.82
C LEU A 277 25.89 6.18 -16.98
N SER A 278 26.57 5.66 -18.02
CA SER A 278 26.71 4.22 -18.26
C SER A 278 27.48 3.44 -17.18
N GLN A 279 28.28 4.15 -16.37
CA GLN A 279 29.07 3.61 -15.27
C GLN A 279 28.39 3.77 -13.90
N ASN A 280 27.18 4.33 -13.84
CA ASN A 280 26.45 4.58 -12.60
C ASN A 280 25.49 3.40 -12.28
N PRO A 281 25.68 2.68 -11.16
CA PRO A 281 24.81 1.57 -10.76
C PRO A 281 23.33 1.95 -10.65
N VAL A 282 23.04 3.19 -10.26
CA VAL A 282 21.67 3.72 -10.11
C VAL A 282 20.91 3.73 -11.45
N MET A 283 21.63 3.83 -12.57
CA MET A 283 21.01 3.78 -13.91
C MET A 283 20.55 2.37 -14.28
N ASN A 284 21.24 1.32 -13.79
CA ASN A 284 20.79 -0.06 -13.98
C ASN A 284 19.49 -0.33 -13.22
N ASP A 285 19.33 0.24 -12.04
CA ASP A 285 18.10 0.12 -11.24
C ASP A 285 16.93 0.84 -11.91
N GLN A 286 17.16 2.01 -12.51
CA GLN A 286 16.12 2.77 -13.23
C GLN A 286 15.72 2.11 -14.56
N LEU A 287 16.69 1.62 -15.33
CA LEU A 287 16.42 0.85 -16.56
C LEU A 287 15.69 -0.45 -16.26
N THR A 288 16.05 -1.10 -15.15
CA THR A 288 15.35 -2.26 -14.62
C THR A 288 13.92 -1.89 -14.26
N ALA A 289 13.68 -0.82 -13.51
CA ALA A 289 12.34 -0.36 -13.17
C ALA A 289 11.47 -0.04 -14.41
N TYR A 290 12.01 0.64 -15.41
CA TYR A 290 11.28 0.90 -16.66
C TYR A 290 10.99 -0.37 -17.45
N ALA A 291 11.93 -1.32 -17.44
CA ALA A 291 11.71 -2.61 -18.06
C ALA A 291 10.60 -3.39 -17.33
N LEU A 292 10.63 -3.44 -16.00
CA LEU A 292 9.58 -4.04 -15.16
C LEU A 292 8.19 -3.44 -15.47
N GLU A 293 8.11 -2.13 -15.59
CA GLU A 293 6.88 -1.42 -15.94
C GLU A 293 6.40 -1.77 -17.36
N ALA A 294 7.31 -1.78 -18.34
CA ALA A 294 6.98 -2.15 -19.72
C ALA A 294 6.56 -3.64 -19.84
N PHE A 295 7.16 -4.53 -19.05
CA PHE A 295 6.77 -5.94 -18.98
C PHE A 295 5.37 -6.13 -18.41
N ALA A 296 5.05 -5.41 -17.33
CA ALA A 296 3.72 -5.42 -16.73
C ALA A 296 2.65 -4.96 -17.73
N GLN A 297 2.97 -3.94 -18.55
CA GLN A 297 2.06 -3.42 -19.58
C GLN A 297 1.90 -4.36 -20.79
N SER A 298 2.88 -5.23 -21.07
CA SER A 298 2.86 -6.16 -22.20
C SER A 298 2.39 -7.58 -21.84
N GLY A 299 2.07 -7.86 -20.57
CA GLY A 299 1.52 -9.14 -20.13
C GLY A 299 2.47 -10.34 -20.24
N VAL A 300 3.79 -10.09 -20.29
CA VAL A 300 4.82 -11.14 -20.44
C VAL A 300 5.33 -11.54 -19.05
N GLY A 301 5.21 -12.83 -18.70
CA GLY A 301 5.85 -13.40 -17.53
C GLY A 301 7.31 -13.78 -17.83
N TYR A 302 8.25 -13.39 -16.97
CA TYR A 302 9.67 -13.74 -17.10
C TYR A 302 10.21 -14.28 -15.77
N THR A 303 11.30 -15.04 -15.85
CA THR A 303 11.94 -15.67 -14.69
C THR A 303 13.24 -14.96 -14.27
N SER A 304 13.84 -14.17 -15.15
CA SER A 304 15.03 -13.35 -14.84
C SER A 304 15.17 -12.15 -15.78
N LEU A 305 15.60 -11.00 -15.25
CA LEU A 305 15.91 -9.78 -15.99
C LEU A 305 17.37 -9.39 -15.76
N MET A 306 18.10 -9.06 -16.83
CA MET A 306 19.49 -8.64 -16.73
C MET A 306 19.76 -7.44 -17.66
N ALA A 307 20.20 -6.33 -17.07
CA ALA A 307 20.69 -5.17 -17.79
C ALA A 307 22.22 -5.21 -17.79
N ILE A 308 22.83 -5.16 -18.97
CA ILE A 308 24.29 -5.21 -19.12
C ILE A 308 24.78 -4.09 -20.04
N PRO A 309 25.88 -3.40 -19.69
CA PRO A 309 26.56 -2.54 -20.65
C PRO A 309 27.08 -3.40 -21.80
N ALA A 310 26.95 -2.88 -23.03
CA ALA A 310 27.51 -3.51 -24.22
C ALA A 310 29.04 -3.36 -24.28
#